data_AF-A0A6J4J1F9-F1
#
_entry.id   AF-A0A6J4J1F9-F1
#
_cell.length_a   1.000
_cell.length_b   1.000
_cell.length_c   1.000
_cell.angle_alpha   90.00
_cell.angle_beta   90.00
_cell.angle_gamma   90.00
#
_symmetry.space_group_name_H-M   'P 1'
#
loop_
_entity.id
_entity.type
_entity.pdbx_description
1 polymer ?
#
loop_
_entity_poly.entity_id
_entity_poly.type
_entity_poly.pdbx_seq_one_letter_code
_entity_poly.pdbx_strand_id
1 'polypeptide(L)'
;MAVLSIRIIGDPILRTPAATVTNFGPELEKLVADMTETMLDVQGVGLAAPQIGVGLSVFTYSIDGFEGHVVNPVLEVGETLQQDGAVEGCLSVPGLGNFLERAEWARVRGQDVHGEPVEVEGTGMLARCLQHETDHLRGTLYIDRLRGEEKKVAMRAIRSADYNSVAGQTAAQRAKTLGSSFISASAAGPAAAPGRAENPG
;
A
#
# COMPACT_ATOMS: atom_id res chain seq x y z
N MET A 1 10.94 0.91 -12.34
CA MET A 1 10.34 0.53 -11.05
C MET A 1 9.59 -0.77 -11.28
N ALA A 2 9.25 -1.52 -10.23
CA ALA A 2 8.50 -2.77 -10.34
C ALA A 2 7.25 -2.76 -9.47
N VAL A 3 6.15 -3.29 -10.00
CA VAL A 3 4.96 -3.64 -9.22
C VAL A 3 5.26 -4.90 -8.38
N LEU A 4 4.85 -4.90 -7.12
CA LEU A 4 5.14 -5.95 -6.14
C LEU A 4 3.88 -6.73 -5.76
N SER A 5 4.06 -7.97 -5.29
CA SER A 5 2.95 -8.79 -4.81
C SER A 5 2.44 -8.32 -3.46
N ILE A 6 1.14 -8.03 -3.36
CA ILE A 6 0.50 -7.64 -2.09
C ILE A 6 0.12 -8.89 -1.29
N ARG A 7 0.57 -8.95 -0.04
CA ARG A 7 0.25 -9.99 0.95
C ARG A 7 -1.20 -9.86 1.41
N ILE A 8 -1.81 -11.00 1.65
CA ILE A 8 -3.19 -11.13 2.10
C ILE A 8 -3.21 -11.62 3.54
N ILE A 9 -4.24 -11.22 4.29
CA ILE A 9 -4.49 -11.68 5.66
C ILE A 9 -4.30 -13.20 5.81
N GLY A 10 -3.55 -13.57 6.83
CA GLY A 10 -3.04 -14.93 7.03
C GLY A 10 -1.52 -14.99 6.90
N ASP A 11 -0.91 -14.09 6.11
CA ASP A 11 0.54 -13.91 6.09
C ASP A 11 1.02 -13.31 7.43
N PRO A 12 1.94 -13.97 8.17
CA PRO A 12 2.44 -13.49 9.46
C PRO A 12 3.06 -12.10 9.43
N ILE A 13 3.59 -11.66 8.28
CA ILE A 13 4.24 -10.35 8.21
C ILE A 13 3.25 -9.20 8.45
N LEU A 14 1.97 -9.39 8.07
CA LEU A 14 0.90 -8.42 8.31
C LEU A 14 0.54 -8.29 9.80
N ARG A 15 1.04 -9.20 10.64
CA ARG A 15 0.81 -9.26 12.08
C ARG A 15 2.07 -8.95 12.89
N THR A 16 3.18 -8.64 12.21
CA THR A 16 4.47 -8.38 12.83
C THR A 16 4.73 -6.88 12.82
N PRO A 17 5.00 -6.24 13.98
CA PRO A 17 5.42 -4.84 14.01
C PRO A 17 6.66 -4.62 13.13
N ALA A 18 6.61 -3.60 12.30
CA ALA A 18 7.68 -3.27 11.37
C ALA A 18 8.91 -2.72 12.11
N ALA A 19 10.10 -3.07 11.62
CA ALA A 19 11.35 -2.57 12.17
C ALA A 19 11.60 -1.11 11.76
N THR A 20 12.17 -0.34 12.67
CA THR A 20 12.66 1.02 12.38
C THR A 20 13.69 0.97 11.27
N VAL A 21 13.54 1.85 10.28
CA VAL A 21 14.54 2.05 9.24
C VAL A 21 15.72 2.83 9.82
N THR A 22 16.92 2.25 9.75
CA THR A 22 18.16 2.89 10.20
C THR A 22 19.12 3.22 9.05
N ASN A 23 18.92 2.60 7.88
CA ASN A 23 19.80 2.73 6.73
C ASN A 23 19.06 3.47 5.61
N PHE A 24 19.48 4.70 5.35
CA PHE A 24 18.95 5.54 4.29
C PHE A 24 19.88 5.48 3.09
N GLY A 25 19.33 5.30 1.89
CA GLY A 25 20.11 5.16 0.67
C GLY A 25 19.34 4.49 -0.47
N PRO A 26 20.04 4.08 -1.55
CA PRO A 26 19.41 3.67 -2.81
C PRO A 26 18.42 2.51 -2.69
N GLU A 27 18.63 1.58 -1.75
CA GLU A 27 17.71 0.46 -1.53
C GLU A 27 16.37 0.92 -0.96
N LEU A 28 16.38 1.89 -0.03
CA LEU A 28 15.17 2.47 0.54
C LEU A 28 14.44 3.33 -0.49
N GLU A 29 15.18 4.13 -1.27
CA GLU A 29 14.62 4.92 -2.37
C GLU A 29 13.91 4.02 -3.39
N LYS A 30 14.57 2.93 -3.80
CA LYS A 30 13.98 1.94 -4.70
C LYS A 30 12.75 1.27 -4.10
N LEU A 31 12.81 0.88 -2.82
CA LEU A 31 11.67 0.28 -2.12
C LEU A 31 10.45 1.19 -2.13
N VAL A 32 10.63 2.47 -1.76
CA VAL A 32 9.55 3.45 -1.75
C VAL A 32 8.99 3.66 -3.16
N ALA A 33 9.87 3.77 -4.16
CA ALA A 33 9.45 3.92 -5.54
C ALA A 33 8.62 2.73 -6.05
N ASP A 34 9.05 1.49 -5.78
CA ASP A 34 8.32 0.27 -6.12
C ASP A 34 6.99 0.15 -5.34
N MET A 35 6.95 0.61 -4.07
CA MET A 35 5.72 0.66 -3.27
C MET A 35 4.72 1.65 -3.87
N THR A 36 5.15 2.86 -4.23
CA THR A 36 4.30 3.86 -4.86
C THR A 36 3.74 3.34 -6.18
N GLU A 37 4.58 2.74 -7.03
CA GLU A 37 4.10 2.14 -8.30
C GLU A 37 3.10 1.01 -8.04
N THR A 38 3.37 0.14 -7.07
CA THR A 38 2.46 -0.96 -6.68
C THR A 38 1.11 -0.44 -6.20
N MET A 39 1.11 0.61 -5.38
CA MET A 39 -0.10 1.24 -4.85
C MET A 39 -0.94 1.82 -5.98
N LEU A 40 -0.32 2.55 -6.91
CA LEU A 40 -1.01 3.17 -8.04
C LEU A 40 -1.55 2.14 -9.04
N ASP A 41 -0.81 1.07 -9.32
CA ASP A 41 -1.23 -0.01 -10.24
C ASP A 41 -2.55 -0.67 -9.80
N VAL A 42 -2.75 -0.83 -8.48
CA VAL A 42 -3.98 -1.40 -7.91
C VAL A 42 -5.02 -0.35 -7.53
N GLN A 43 -4.83 0.89 -7.95
CA GLN A 43 -5.69 2.05 -7.62
C GLN A 43 -5.90 2.23 -6.11
N GLY A 44 -4.87 1.89 -5.32
CA GLY A 44 -4.84 2.10 -3.88
C GLY A 44 -4.50 3.56 -3.55
N VAL A 45 -4.90 3.99 -2.34
CA VAL A 45 -4.62 5.34 -1.82
C VAL A 45 -3.53 5.36 -0.75
N GLY A 46 -3.12 4.18 -0.29
CA GLY A 46 -2.09 3.95 0.72
C GLY A 46 -1.52 2.53 0.60
N LEU A 47 -0.24 2.37 0.93
CA LEU A 47 0.42 1.07 0.99
C LEU A 47 1.59 1.08 1.99
N ALA A 48 1.52 0.22 2.99
CA ALA A 48 2.59 -0.01 3.97
C ALA A 48 3.52 -1.15 3.54
N ALA A 49 4.82 -1.04 3.84
CA ALA A 49 5.82 -2.02 3.43
C ALA A 49 5.52 -3.47 3.88
N PRO A 50 4.94 -3.74 5.07
CA PRO A 50 4.52 -5.10 5.42
C PRO A 50 3.56 -5.72 4.40
N GLN A 51 2.74 -4.93 3.72
CA GLN A 51 1.80 -5.41 2.71
C GLN A 51 2.47 -5.92 1.45
N ILE A 52 3.73 -5.60 1.18
CA ILE A 52 4.52 -6.21 0.08
C ILE A 52 5.48 -7.29 0.58
N GLY A 53 5.46 -7.60 1.89
CA GLY A 53 6.36 -8.58 2.48
C GLY A 53 7.67 -7.99 3.01
N VAL A 54 7.74 -6.67 3.21
CA VAL A 54 8.92 -5.99 3.75
C VAL A 54 8.63 -5.45 5.14
N GLY A 55 9.32 -5.98 6.16
CA GLY A 55 9.10 -5.62 7.56
C GLY A 55 9.75 -4.30 8.00
N LEU A 56 9.67 -3.24 7.18
CA LEU A 56 10.25 -1.93 7.47
C LEU A 56 9.16 -0.89 7.74
N SER A 57 9.44 0.06 8.63
CA SER A 57 8.50 1.10 9.06
C SER A 57 8.39 2.20 8.01
N VAL A 58 7.69 1.92 6.90
CA VAL A 58 7.52 2.82 5.76
C VAL A 58 6.13 2.64 5.14
N PHE A 59 5.46 3.72 4.78
CA PHE A 59 4.28 3.68 3.93
C PHE A 59 4.30 4.77 2.85
N THR A 60 3.56 4.54 1.76
CA THR A 60 3.27 5.50 0.69
C THR A 60 1.79 5.87 0.71
N TYR A 61 1.44 7.05 0.20
CA TYR A 61 0.07 7.51 0.07
C TYR A 61 -0.11 8.38 -1.19
N SER A 62 -1.29 8.32 -1.82
CA SER A 62 -1.71 9.23 -2.89
C SER A 62 -3.23 9.40 -2.82
N ILE A 63 -3.68 10.56 -2.35
CA ILE A 63 -5.08 10.83 -2.04
C ILE A 63 -5.42 12.32 -2.08
N ASP A 64 -6.51 12.69 -2.75
CA ASP A 64 -7.04 14.07 -2.80
C ASP A 64 -5.97 15.14 -3.13
N GLY A 65 -5.01 14.80 -4.00
CA GLY A 65 -3.91 15.70 -4.40
C GLY A 65 -2.71 15.71 -3.44
N PHE A 66 -2.77 14.98 -2.33
CA PHE A 66 -1.63 14.69 -1.47
C PHE A 66 -0.94 13.41 -1.92
N GLU A 67 0.36 13.45 -2.18
CA GLU A 67 1.14 12.28 -2.53
C GLU A 67 2.49 12.31 -1.83
N GLY A 68 2.95 11.15 -1.37
CA GLY A 68 4.26 11.02 -0.75
C GLY A 68 4.44 9.71 -0.01
N HIS A 69 5.42 9.72 0.89
CA HIS A 69 5.79 8.59 1.73
C HIS A 69 6.24 9.10 3.09
N VAL A 70 6.16 8.23 4.10
CA VAL A 70 6.73 8.50 5.42
C VAL A 70 7.49 7.29 5.90
N VAL A 71 8.75 7.52 6.26
CA VAL A 71 9.66 6.58 6.92
C VAL A 71 9.62 6.84 8.43
N ASN A 72 9.58 5.77 9.22
CA ASN A 72 9.50 5.77 10.68
C ASN A 72 8.39 6.70 11.24
N PRO A 73 7.13 6.56 10.76
CA PRO A 73 6.06 7.47 11.12
C PRO A 73 5.67 7.41 12.60
N VAL A 74 5.40 8.58 13.17
CA VAL A 74 4.78 8.79 14.47
C VAL A 74 3.44 9.46 14.24
N LEU A 75 2.37 8.77 14.62
CA LEU A 75 0.99 9.21 14.43
C LEU A 75 0.48 9.98 15.65
N GLU A 76 -0.11 11.13 15.38
CA GLU A 76 -0.91 11.96 16.29
C GLU A 76 -2.36 12.00 15.75
N VAL A 77 -3.36 11.89 16.62
CA VAL A 77 -4.78 11.89 16.24
C VAL A 77 -5.59 12.83 17.12
N GLY A 78 -6.64 13.41 16.56
CA GLY A 78 -7.58 14.25 17.29
C GLY A 78 -8.58 13.43 18.10
N GLU A 79 -9.33 14.11 18.97
CA GLU A 79 -10.36 13.47 19.82
C GLU A 79 -11.70 13.32 19.10
N THR A 80 -12.00 14.20 18.14
CA THR A 80 -13.24 14.15 17.36
C THR A 80 -13.21 12.97 16.41
N LEU A 81 -14.28 12.17 16.41
CA LEU A 81 -14.47 11.08 15.45
C LEU A 81 -15.17 11.59 14.18
N GLN A 82 -14.93 10.91 13.07
CA GLN A 82 -15.62 11.17 11.81
C GLN A 82 -17.13 10.91 11.95
N GLN A 83 -17.96 11.90 11.58
CA GLN A 83 -19.42 11.88 11.84
C GLN A 83 -20.16 10.80 11.05
N ASP A 84 -19.65 10.41 9.88
CA ASP A 84 -20.27 9.43 8.98
C ASP A 84 -19.31 8.28 8.68
N GLY A 85 -18.81 7.61 9.73
CA GLY A 85 -17.73 6.61 9.68
C GLY A 85 -17.66 5.85 8.35
N ALA A 86 -16.72 6.21 7.49
CA ALA A 86 -16.69 5.69 6.13
C ALA A 86 -16.41 4.17 6.10
N VAL A 87 -16.84 3.53 5.00
CA VAL A 87 -16.45 2.15 4.71
C VAL A 87 -14.95 2.13 4.47
N GLU A 88 -14.22 1.41 5.33
CA GLU A 88 -12.79 1.17 5.19
C GLU A 88 -12.57 -0.20 4.56
N GLY A 89 -11.73 -0.23 3.52
CA GLY A 89 -11.23 -1.44 2.89
C GLY A 89 -9.72 -1.55 3.05
N CYS A 90 -9.15 -2.69 2.67
CA CYS A 90 -7.71 -2.91 2.71
C CYS A 90 -7.28 -3.80 1.54
N LEU A 91 -6.16 -3.45 0.88
CA LEU A 91 -5.59 -4.25 -0.20
C LEU A 91 -5.19 -5.67 0.26
N SER A 92 -4.88 -5.83 1.55
CA SER A 92 -4.55 -7.10 2.21
C SER A 92 -5.75 -7.85 2.78
N VAL A 93 -6.95 -7.28 2.73
CA VAL A 93 -8.21 -7.95 3.11
C VAL A 93 -9.22 -7.80 1.95
N PRO A 94 -8.93 -8.40 0.78
CA PRO A 94 -9.68 -8.13 -0.45
C PRO A 94 -11.14 -8.55 -0.36
N GLY A 95 -12.04 -7.76 -0.94
CA GLY A 95 -13.47 -8.09 -1.01
C GLY A 95 -14.27 -7.83 0.28
N LEU A 96 -13.63 -7.31 1.33
CA LEU A 96 -14.33 -6.81 2.52
C LEU A 96 -14.12 -5.31 2.67
N GLY A 97 -15.20 -4.63 3.04
CA GLY A 97 -15.17 -3.29 3.58
C GLY A 97 -16.19 -3.18 4.72
N ASN A 98 -15.85 -2.44 5.76
CA ASN A 98 -16.72 -2.24 6.92
C ASN A 98 -16.73 -0.77 7.33
N PHE A 99 -17.86 -0.30 7.84
CA PHE A 99 -17.92 0.97 8.56
C PHE A 99 -16.91 0.91 9.71
N LEU A 100 -16.02 1.90 9.79
CA LEU A 100 -15.03 1.99 10.85
C LEU A 100 -14.85 3.45 11.25
N GLU A 101 -15.05 3.74 12.53
CA GLU A 101 -14.77 5.07 13.09
C GLU A 101 -13.26 5.31 13.16
N ARG A 102 -12.86 6.49 12.72
CA ARG A 102 -11.48 7.02 12.80
C ARG A 102 -11.54 8.41 13.40
N ALA A 103 -10.41 8.88 13.92
CA ALA A 103 -10.29 10.29 14.26
C ALA A 103 -10.47 11.14 13.01
N GLU A 104 -11.19 12.25 13.13
CA GLU A 104 -11.47 13.19 12.04
C GLU A 104 -10.19 13.83 11.52
N TRP A 105 -9.27 14.15 12.42
CA TRP A 105 -7.97 14.72 12.12
C TRP A 105 -6.85 13.77 12.53
N ALA A 106 -5.81 13.70 11.71
CA ALA A 106 -4.58 13.00 12.03
C ALA A 106 -3.37 13.72 11.44
N ARG A 107 -2.23 13.58 12.12
CA ARG A 107 -0.92 14.03 11.67
C ARG A 107 0.08 12.89 11.80
N VAL A 108 0.95 12.77 10.82
CA VAL A 108 2.10 11.88 10.87
C VAL A 108 3.37 12.70 10.71
N ARG A 109 4.33 12.49 11.62
CA ARG A 109 5.70 13.01 11.54
C ARG A 109 6.64 11.84 11.28
N GLY A 110 7.67 12.03 10.47
CA GLY A 110 8.66 11.01 10.20
C GLY A 110 9.82 11.56 9.39
N GLN A 111 10.35 10.73 8.49
CA GLN A 111 11.45 11.07 7.59
C GLN A 111 11.07 10.74 6.14
N ASP A 112 11.73 11.38 5.18
CA ASP A 112 11.71 10.93 3.78
C ASP A 112 12.73 9.80 3.53
N VAL A 113 12.99 9.48 2.25
CA VAL A 113 13.95 8.45 1.84
C VAL A 113 15.42 8.85 2.06
N HIS A 114 15.68 10.14 2.29
CA HIS A 114 17.00 10.70 2.57
C HIS A 114 17.24 10.91 4.07
N GLY A 115 16.22 10.71 4.91
CA GLY A 115 16.29 10.92 6.36
C GLY A 115 15.90 12.33 6.80
N GLU A 116 15.44 13.18 5.87
CA GLU A 116 15.02 14.53 6.19
C GLU A 116 13.62 14.53 6.80
N PRO A 117 13.34 15.39 7.80
CA PRO A 117 12.04 15.42 8.46
C PRO A 117 10.89 15.72 7.51
N VAL A 118 9.81 14.94 7.60
CA VAL A 118 8.56 15.19 6.89
C VAL A 118 7.38 15.20 7.86
N GLU A 119 6.37 15.98 7.50
CA GLU A 119 5.11 16.08 8.22
C GLU A 119 3.95 16.13 7.21
N VAL A 120 2.94 15.31 7.46
CA VAL A 120 1.68 15.33 6.72
C VAL A 120 0.53 15.31 7.71
N GLU A 121 -0.45 16.17 7.50
CA GLU A 121 -1.66 16.23 8.31
C GLU A 121 -2.88 16.54 7.46
N GLY A 122 -4.03 16.16 7.96
CA GLY A 122 -5.29 16.51 7.33
C GLY A 122 -6.47 15.89 8.04
N THR A 123 -7.62 15.95 7.36
CA THR A 123 -8.89 15.41 7.83
C THR A 123 -9.46 14.40 6.85
N GLY A 124 -10.68 13.90 7.10
CA GLY A 124 -11.39 13.04 6.15
C GLY A 124 -10.61 11.80 5.71
N MET A 125 -10.53 11.57 4.40
CA MET A 125 -9.90 10.35 3.87
C MET A 125 -8.38 10.34 4.07
N LEU A 126 -7.70 11.49 4.02
CA LEU A 126 -6.27 11.57 4.34
C LEU A 126 -6.02 11.15 5.79
N ALA A 127 -6.77 11.69 6.75
CA ALA A 127 -6.63 11.31 8.15
C ALA A 127 -6.86 9.81 8.38
N ARG A 128 -7.84 9.22 7.69
CA ARG A 128 -8.12 7.77 7.72
C ARG A 128 -6.95 6.97 7.14
N CYS A 129 -6.43 7.37 5.99
CA CYS A 129 -5.28 6.73 5.35
C CYS A 129 -4.07 6.73 6.29
N LEU A 130 -3.72 7.88 6.88
CA LEU A 130 -2.60 7.98 7.83
C LEU A 130 -2.76 7.03 9.03
N GLN A 131 -3.96 6.96 9.61
CA GLN A 131 -4.25 6.03 10.70
C GLN A 131 -4.16 4.56 10.25
N HIS A 132 -4.67 4.23 9.06
CA HIS A 132 -4.65 2.89 8.48
C HIS A 132 -3.23 2.40 8.21
N GLU A 133 -2.42 3.19 7.52
CA GLU A 133 -1.06 2.77 7.17
C GLU A 133 -0.18 2.64 8.41
N THR A 134 -0.35 3.53 9.40
CA THR A 134 0.39 3.40 10.67
C THR A 134 -0.05 2.15 11.46
N ASP A 135 -1.29 1.66 11.31
CA ASP A 135 -1.72 0.39 11.90
C ASP A 135 -1.00 -0.80 11.28
N HIS A 136 -0.86 -0.80 9.95
CA HIS A 136 -0.11 -1.85 9.25
C HIS A 136 1.32 -1.96 9.77
N LEU A 137 1.98 -0.83 10.01
CA LEU A 137 3.33 -0.80 10.57
C LEU A 137 3.42 -1.34 12.00
N ARG A 138 2.29 -1.39 12.73
CA ARG A 138 2.18 -1.99 14.06
C ARG A 138 1.69 -3.45 14.02
N GLY A 139 1.52 -4.03 12.83
CA GLY A 139 0.95 -5.38 12.65
C GLY A 139 -0.55 -5.46 12.94
N THR A 140 -1.25 -4.33 12.87
CA THR A 140 -2.69 -4.21 13.09
C THR A 140 -3.41 -4.01 11.76
N LEU A 141 -4.50 -4.72 11.55
CA LEU A 141 -5.39 -4.54 10.39
C LEU A 141 -6.67 -3.82 10.83
N TYR A 142 -7.34 -3.12 9.91
CA TYR A 142 -8.57 -2.38 10.24
C TYR A 142 -9.66 -3.25 10.89
N ILE A 143 -9.76 -4.51 10.46
CA ILE A 143 -10.71 -5.49 11.01
C ILE A 143 -10.51 -5.75 12.51
N ASP A 144 -9.31 -5.52 13.04
CA ASP A 144 -9.04 -5.70 14.46
C ASP A 144 -9.67 -4.57 15.29
N ARG A 145 -9.87 -3.40 14.68
CA ARG A 145 -10.50 -2.22 15.29
C ARG A 145 -12.02 -2.26 15.30
N LEU A 146 -12.63 -3.10 14.45
CA LEU A 146 -14.07 -3.35 14.48
C LEU A 146 -14.52 -3.81 15.86
N ARG A 147 -15.76 -3.52 16.23
CA ARG A 147 -16.34 -3.85 17.54
C ARG A 147 -17.65 -4.63 17.39
N GLY A 148 -18.06 -5.25 18.49
CA GLY A 148 -19.37 -5.89 18.60
C GLY A 148 -19.69 -6.90 17.50
N GLU A 149 -20.88 -6.77 16.91
CA GLU A 149 -21.38 -7.69 15.90
C GLU A 149 -20.66 -7.55 14.55
N GLU A 150 -20.26 -6.34 14.17
CA GLU A 150 -19.54 -6.08 12.92
C GLU A 150 -18.21 -6.85 12.88
N LYS A 151 -17.47 -6.85 13.99
CA LYS A 151 -16.23 -7.65 14.10
C LYS A 151 -16.52 -9.13 13.90
N LYS A 152 -17.57 -9.67 14.54
CA LYS A 152 -17.91 -11.09 14.40
C LYS A 152 -18.29 -11.44 12.96
N VAL A 153 -19.07 -10.59 12.31
CA VAL A 153 -19.49 -10.76 10.91
C VAL A 153 -18.26 -10.74 9.99
N ALA A 154 -17.39 -9.75 10.12
CA ALA A 154 -16.15 -9.66 9.33
C ALA A 154 -15.25 -10.88 9.54
N MET A 155 -15.03 -11.29 10.79
CA MET A 155 -14.20 -12.47 11.09
C MET A 155 -14.83 -13.79 10.61
N ARG A 156 -16.16 -13.91 10.61
CA ARG A 156 -16.86 -15.05 10.02
C ARG A 156 -16.70 -15.06 8.51
N ALA A 157 -16.84 -13.92 7.85
CA ALA A 157 -16.63 -13.79 6.42
C ALA A 157 -15.21 -14.20 6.03
N ILE A 158 -14.18 -13.72 6.73
CA ILE A 158 -12.78 -14.08 6.50
C ILE A 158 -12.51 -15.59 6.63
N ARG A 159 -13.25 -16.29 7.50
CA ARG A 159 -13.10 -17.75 7.71
C ARG A 159 -13.88 -18.60 6.70
N SER A 160 -14.67 -17.97 5.83
CA SER A 160 -15.51 -18.69 4.87
C SER A 160 -14.70 -19.22 3.69
N ALA A 161 -15.18 -20.31 3.07
CA ALA A 161 -14.59 -20.83 1.83
C ALA A 161 -14.69 -19.81 0.68
N ASP A 162 -15.77 -19.02 0.65
CA ASP A 162 -15.99 -17.97 -0.35
C ASP A 162 -14.89 -16.91 -0.27
N TYR A 163 -14.53 -16.48 0.95
CA TYR A 163 -13.44 -15.54 1.13
C TYR A 163 -12.09 -16.09 0.65
N ASN A 164 -11.77 -17.35 0.98
CA ASN A 164 -10.54 -17.99 0.50
C ASN A 164 -10.47 -18.02 -1.03
N SER A 165 -11.61 -18.22 -1.70
CA SER A 165 -11.72 -18.13 -3.15
C SER A 165 -11.44 -16.72 -3.66
N VAL A 166 -12.10 -15.69 -3.09
CA VAL A 166 -11.89 -14.27 -3.46
C VAL A 166 -10.44 -13.86 -3.26
N ALA A 167 -9.85 -14.23 -2.13
CA ALA A 167 -8.47 -13.89 -1.81
C ALA A 167 -7.48 -14.59 -2.75
N GLY A 168 -7.70 -15.88 -3.04
CA GLY A 168 -6.91 -16.63 -4.00
C GLY A 168 -7.02 -16.10 -5.43
N GLN A 169 -8.22 -15.74 -5.88
CA GLN A 169 -8.46 -15.13 -7.20
C GLN A 169 -7.79 -13.77 -7.30
N THR A 170 -7.90 -12.93 -6.28
CA THR A 170 -7.28 -11.60 -6.23
C THR A 170 -5.76 -11.71 -6.28
N ALA A 171 -5.16 -12.60 -5.48
CA ALA A 171 -3.73 -12.87 -5.53
C ALA A 171 -3.28 -13.35 -6.92
N ALA A 172 -4.03 -14.28 -7.53
CA ALA A 172 -3.72 -14.79 -8.85
C ALA A 172 -3.87 -13.73 -9.96
N GLN A 173 -4.89 -12.88 -9.89
CA GLN A 173 -5.09 -11.78 -10.83
C GLN A 173 -3.95 -10.77 -10.74
N ARG A 174 -3.60 -10.32 -9.54
CA ARG A 174 -2.46 -9.41 -9.32
C ARG A 174 -1.16 -10.04 -9.83
N ALA A 175 -0.92 -11.33 -9.55
CA ALA A 175 0.26 -12.04 -10.06
C ALA A 175 0.31 -12.14 -11.59
N LYS A 176 -0.83 -12.27 -12.28
CA LYS A 176 -0.90 -12.26 -13.76
C LYS A 176 -0.58 -10.88 -14.33
N THR A 177 -1.05 -9.80 -13.70
CA THR A 177 -0.69 -8.43 -14.07
C THR A 177 0.83 -8.25 -13.98
N LEU A 178 1.44 -8.67 -12.85
CA LEU A 178 2.90 -8.67 -12.68
C LEU A 178 3.63 -9.43 -13.80
N GLY A 179 3.17 -10.65 -14.12
CA GLY A 179 3.77 -11.50 -15.15
C GLY A 179 3.64 -10.93 -16.57
N SER A 180 2.56 -10.18 -16.85
CA SER A 180 2.31 -9.58 -18.17
C SER A 180 3.22 -8.37 -18.44
N SER A 181 3.59 -7.64 -17.39
CA SER A 181 4.56 -6.54 -17.46
C SER A 181 5.97 -7.01 -17.88
N PHE A 182 6.35 -8.27 -17.60
CA PHE A 182 7.61 -8.86 -18.07
C PHE A 182 7.58 -9.31 -19.53
N ILE A 183 6.40 -9.70 -20.05
CA ILE A 183 6.24 -10.13 -21.46
C ILE A 183 6.25 -8.92 -22.41
N SER A 184 5.76 -7.76 -21.95
CA SER A 184 5.79 -6.54 -22.77
C SER A 184 7.21 -5.97 -22.99
N ALA A 185 8.19 -6.32 -22.15
CA ALA A 185 9.55 -5.80 -22.24
C ALA A 185 10.47 -6.58 -23.21
N SER A 186 10.06 -7.75 -23.71
CA SER A 186 10.90 -8.59 -24.59
C SER A 186 10.51 -8.54 -26.08
N ALA A 187 9.58 -7.68 -26.48
CA ALA A 187 9.07 -7.61 -27.86
C ALA A 187 9.53 -6.34 -28.61
N ALA A 188 10.80 -5.98 -28.51
CA ALA A 188 11.42 -5.00 -29.40
C ALA A 188 12.76 -5.56 -29.92
N GLY A 189 12.66 -6.44 -30.92
CA GLY A 189 13.82 -6.83 -31.73
C GLY A 189 14.35 -5.62 -32.53
N PRO A 190 15.66 -5.56 -32.82
CA PRO A 190 16.26 -4.38 -33.43
C PRO A 190 15.75 -4.20 -34.85
N ALA A 191 15.11 -3.06 -35.11
CA ALA A 191 14.81 -2.62 -36.46
C ALA A 191 16.15 -2.37 -37.20
N ALA A 192 16.36 -3.12 -38.28
CA ALA A 192 17.49 -2.97 -39.18
C ALA A 192 17.54 -1.54 -39.74
N ALA A 193 18.72 -0.91 -39.67
CA ALA A 193 18.98 0.38 -40.27
C ALA A 193 19.03 0.26 -41.81
N PRO A 194 18.37 1.15 -42.58
CA PRO A 194 18.63 1.24 -44.01
C PRO A 194 19.92 2.05 -44.26
N GLY A 195 20.78 1.50 -45.10
CA GLY A 195 22.11 2.00 -45.41
C GLY A 195 22.12 3.38 -46.08
N ARG A 196 23.25 4.07 -45.87
CA ARG A 196 23.68 5.25 -46.62
C ARG A 196 23.72 4.94 -48.12
N ALA A 197 22.97 5.71 -48.91
CA ALA A 197 23.25 5.86 -50.33
C ALA A 197 24.30 6.97 -50.50
N GLU A 198 25.49 6.57 -50.95
CA GLU A 198 26.49 7.48 -51.50
C GLU A 198 26.00 8.03 -52.84
N ASN A 199 26.23 9.31 -53.05
CA ASN A 199 25.84 10.08 -54.22
C ASN A 199 27.03 10.14 -55.18
N PRO A 200 26.89 9.81 -56.47
CA PRO A 200 27.84 10.26 -57.47
C PRO A 200 27.16 11.14 -58.54
N GLY A 201 27.69 12.34 -58.73
CA GLY A 201 27.46 13.17 -59.92
C GLY A 201 26.57 14.37 -59.72
#